data_AF-A0A1H8JDQ4-F1
#
_entry.id   AF-A0A1H8JDQ4-F1
#
_cell.length_a   1.000
_cell.length_b   1.000
_cell.length_c   1.000
_cell.angle_alpha   90.00
_cell.angle_beta   90.00
_cell.angle_gamma   90.00
#
_symmetry.space_group_name_H-M   'P 1'
#
loop_
_entity.id
_entity.type
_entity.pdbx_description
1 polymer ?
#
loop_
_entity_poly.entity_id
_entity_poly.type
_entity_poly.pdbx_seq_one_letter_code
_entity_poly.pdbx_strand_id
1 'polypeptide(L)'
;MPGTGYQTLLDCRRRSRYLRQHGFTIDQIAVILRLDHPATPLRLYRYAAGLTAAQTIEVFHRLAGTVGAGLRESRLYDYENWPQVGRRPSVSTLRSLARIYGTRPTHLLTPEMLATYARHDQRLLQEG
;
A
#
# COMPACT_ATOMS: atom_id res chain seq x y z
N MET A 1 -14.61 16.20 12.80
CA MET A 1 -15.02 16.37 11.39
C MET A 1 -14.77 15.07 10.62
N PRO A 2 -15.79 14.22 10.43
CA PRO A 2 -15.67 13.04 9.59
C PRO A 2 -16.07 13.43 8.16
N GLY A 3 -15.16 13.39 7.20
CA GLY A 3 -15.53 13.70 5.81
C GLY A 3 -14.41 13.51 4.80
N THR A 4 -13.33 14.26 4.94
CA THR A 4 -12.30 14.38 3.89
C THR A 4 -11.61 13.06 3.59
N GLY A 5 -11.18 12.29 4.61
CA GLY A 5 -10.45 11.04 4.39
C GLY A 5 -11.27 9.93 3.73
N TYR A 6 -12.55 9.81 4.10
CA TYR A 6 -13.46 8.82 3.50
C TYR A 6 -13.82 9.19 2.05
N GLN A 7 -14.04 10.48 1.80
CA GLN A 7 -14.36 10.99 0.47
C GLN A 7 -13.17 10.82 -0.50
N THR A 8 -11.94 11.16 -0.05
CA THR A 8 -10.71 10.88 -0.80
C THR A 8 -10.58 9.40 -1.17
N LEU A 9 -10.91 8.49 -0.25
CA LEU A 9 -10.87 7.05 -0.52
C LEU A 9 -11.88 6.65 -1.61
N LEU A 10 -13.11 7.19 -1.57
CA LEU A 10 -14.13 6.91 -2.58
C LEU A 10 -13.73 7.44 -3.97
N ASP A 11 -13.17 8.64 -4.03
CA ASP A 11 -12.74 9.26 -5.28
C ASP A 11 -11.55 8.51 -5.89
N CYS A 12 -10.55 8.17 -5.07
CA CYS A 12 -9.42 7.35 -5.50
C CYS A 12 -9.88 5.99 -6.03
N ARG A 13 -10.84 5.33 -5.36
CA ARG A 13 -11.37 4.02 -5.81
C ARG A 13 -12.15 4.13 -7.10
N ARG A 14 -12.96 5.17 -7.27
CA ARG A 14 -13.73 5.40 -8.51
C ARG A 14 -12.77 5.62 -9.67
N ARG A 15 -11.77 6.47 -9.48
CA ARG A 15 -10.75 6.78 -10.50
C ARG A 15 -9.88 5.57 -10.83
N SER A 16 -9.43 4.81 -9.82
CA SER A 16 -8.63 3.60 -10.06
C SER A 16 -9.42 2.51 -10.78
N ARG A 17 -10.72 2.37 -10.51
CA ARG A 17 -11.58 1.46 -11.29
C ARG A 17 -11.68 1.89 -12.75
N TYR A 18 -11.95 3.17 -13.01
CA TYR A 18 -12.04 3.72 -14.36
C TYR A 18 -10.74 3.49 -15.15
N LEU A 19 -9.58 3.82 -14.56
CA LEU A 19 -8.29 3.66 -15.22
C LEU A 19 -7.96 2.18 -15.50
N ARG A 20 -8.23 1.26 -14.57
CA ARG A 20 -8.04 -0.18 -14.82
C ARG A 20 -8.89 -0.71 -15.97
N GLN A 21 -10.13 -0.23 -16.10
CA GLN A 21 -11.00 -0.61 -17.23
C GLN A 21 -10.45 -0.13 -18.59
N HIS A 22 -9.58 0.89 -18.59
CA HIS A 22 -8.93 1.42 -19.78
C HIS A 22 -7.49 0.90 -19.95
N GLY A 23 -7.12 -0.18 -19.26
CA GLY A 23 -5.84 -0.87 -19.47
C GLY A 23 -4.65 -0.28 -18.71
N PHE A 24 -4.85 0.69 -17.82
CA PHE A 24 -3.75 1.21 -17.00
C PHE A 24 -3.31 0.20 -15.94
N THR A 25 -1.99 0.09 -15.75
CA THR A 25 -1.41 -0.77 -14.72
C THR A 25 -1.53 -0.14 -13.32
N ILE A 26 -1.40 -0.95 -12.27
CA ILE A 26 -1.43 -0.44 -10.89
C ILE A 26 -0.35 0.61 -10.63
N ASP A 27 0.86 0.41 -11.18
CA ASP A 27 1.96 1.38 -11.07
C ASP A 27 1.60 2.72 -11.72
N GLN A 28 1.04 2.70 -12.93
CA GLN A 28 0.61 3.92 -13.62
C GLN A 28 -0.48 4.66 -12.83
N ILE A 29 -1.45 3.92 -12.29
CA ILE A 29 -2.53 4.49 -11.50
C ILE A 29 -1.99 5.11 -10.20
N ALA A 30 -1.06 4.45 -9.51
CA ALA A 30 -0.45 4.98 -8.30
C ALA A 30 0.29 6.29 -8.57
N VAL A 31 1.00 6.40 -9.71
CA VAL A 31 1.63 7.65 -10.15
C VAL A 31 0.59 8.76 -10.37
N ILE A 32 -0.51 8.46 -11.06
CA ILE A 32 -1.59 9.44 -11.30
C ILE A 32 -2.20 9.89 -9.96
N LEU A 33 -2.55 8.97 -9.07
CA LEU A 33 -3.14 9.31 -7.77
C LEU A 33 -2.19 10.15 -6.90
N ARG A 34 -0.88 9.95 -7.02
CA ARG A 34 0.13 10.75 -6.29
C ARG A 34 0.12 12.22 -6.68
N LEU A 35 -0.30 12.56 -7.90
CA LEU A 35 -0.40 13.95 -8.35
C LEU A 35 -1.53 14.71 -7.64
N ASP A 36 -2.60 14.00 -7.28
CA ASP A 36 -3.82 14.61 -6.76
C ASP A 36 -3.96 14.49 -5.23
N HIS A 37 -3.24 13.55 -4.61
CA HIS A 37 -3.44 13.19 -3.21
C HIS A 37 -2.12 13.12 -2.40
N PRO A 38 -2.00 13.89 -1.31
CA PRO A 38 -0.86 13.82 -0.41
C PRO A 38 -0.98 12.60 0.52
N ALA A 39 -0.66 11.42 -0.02
CA ALA A 39 -0.63 10.16 0.73
C ALA A 39 0.67 9.40 0.46
N THR A 40 1.03 8.51 1.39
CA THR A 40 2.21 7.66 1.24
C THR A 40 2.06 6.71 0.05
N PRO A 41 3.17 6.27 -0.59
CA PRO A 41 3.10 5.31 -1.69
C PRO A 41 2.33 4.05 -1.31
N LEU A 42 2.57 3.49 -0.12
CA LEU A 42 1.86 2.29 0.37
C LEU A 42 0.33 2.46 0.35
N ARG A 43 -0.19 3.62 0.80
CA ARG A 43 -1.63 3.93 0.77
C ARG A 43 -2.14 4.11 -0.66
N LEU A 44 -1.41 4.83 -1.50
CA LEU A 44 -1.77 5.07 -2.90
C LEU A 44 -1.85 3.78 -3.70
N TYR A 45 -0.95 2.83 -3.46
CA TYR A 45 -0.98 1.52 -4.11
C TYR A 45 -2.19 0.68 -3.70
N ARG A 46 -2.61 0.74 -2.44
CA ARG A 46 -3.88 0.12 -2.03
C ARG A 46 -5.07 0.72 -2.77
N TYR A 47 -5.09 2.05 -2.91
CA TYR A 47 -6.15 2.75 -3.66
C TYR A 47 -6.13 2.44 -5.15
N ALA A 48 -4.94 2.33 -5.75
CA ALA A 48 -4.74 1.92 -7.13
C ALA A 48 -5.26 0.49 -7.39
N ALA A 49 -4.99 -0.44 -6.46
CA ALA A 49 -5.58 -1.78 -6.46
C ALA A 49 -7.10 -1.78 -6.22
N GLY A 50 -7.64 -0.66 -5.74
CA GLY A 50 -9.06 -0.46 -5.45
C GLY A 50 -9.53 -1.22 -4.21
N LEU A 51 -8.63 -1.50 -3.26
CA LEU A 51 -8.90 -2.29 -2.06
C LEU A 51 -9.22 -1.41 -0.84
N THR A 52 -10.15 -1.87 0.00
CA THR A 52 -10.28 -1.34 1.37
C THR A 52 -9.19 -1.91 2.28
N ALA A 53 -9.02 -1.34 3.48
CA ALA A 53 -8.17 -1.94 4.50
C ALA A 53 -8.65 -3.36 4.84
N ALA A 54 -9.94 -3.54 5.13
CA ALA A 54 -10.56 -4.84 5.36
C ALA A 54 -10.25 -5.87 4.26
N GLN A 55 -10.44 -5.50 2.98
CA GLN A 55 -10.15 -6.38 1.84
C GLN A 55 -8.66 -6.73 1.76
N THR A 56 -7.78 -5.77 2.05
CA THR A 56 -6.32 -6.02 2.09
C THR A 56 -5.97 -7.02 3.17
N ILE A 57 -6.54 -6.87 4.37
CA ILE A 57 -6.33 -7.80 5.48
C ILE A 57 -6.84 -9.20 5.14
N GLU A 58 -8.01 -9.32 4.53
CA GLU A 58 -8.58 -10.60 4.12
C GLU A 58 -7.66 -11.33 3.13
N VAL A 59 -7.16 -10.64 2.10
CA VAL A 59 -6.21 -11.23 1.15
C VAL A 59 -4.89 -11.58 1.84
N PHE A 60 -4.41 -10.72 2.76
CA PHE A 60 -3.19 -10.98 3.52
C PHE A 60 -3.28 -12.26 4.35
N HIS A 61 -4.37 -12.46 5.11
CA HIS A 61 -4.57 -13.67 5.91
C HIS A 61 -4.69 -14.91 5.02
N ARG A 62 -5.38 -14.80 3.87
CA ARG A 62 -5.50 -15.87 2.88
C ARG A 62 -4.14 -16.31 2.33
N LEU A 63 -3.24 -15.35 2.05
CA LEU A 63 -1.88 -15.63 1.56
C LEU A 63 -0.96 -16.18 2.66
N ALA A 64 -1.12 -15.70 3.90
CA ALA A 64 -0.28 -16.10 5.02
C ALA A 64 -0.66 -17.46 5.63
N GLY A 65 -1.84 -18.01 5.30
CA GLY A 65 -2.35 -19.24 5.90
C GLY A 65 -2.57 -19.14 7.42
N THR A 66 -2.61 -17.92 7.97
CA THR A 66 -2.75 -17.67 9.42
C THR A 66 -4.14 -17.17 9.74
N VAL A 67 -4.84 -17.88 10.63
CA VAL A 67 -6.12 -17.45 11.21
C VAL A 67 -5.83 -16.88 12.61
N GLY A 68 -5.95 -15.56 12.78
CA GLY A 68 -6.02 -14.92 14.11
C GLY A 68 -4.79 -14.12 14.58
N ALA A 69 -3.56 -14.51 14.25
CA ALA A 69 -2.33 -13.75 14.59
C ALA A 69 -1.84 -12.82 13.45
N GLY A 70 -2.72 -12.54 12.48
CA GLY A 70 -2.39 -11.80 11.27
C GLY A 70 -2.45 -10.28 11.41
N LEU A 71 -2.07 -9.60 10.32
CA LEU A 71 -2.14 -8.14 10.18
C LEU A 71 -3.56 -7.63 10.52
N ARG A 72 -3.67 -6.58 11.34
CA ARG A 72 -4.95 -5.89 11.64
C ARG A 72 -5.05 -4.60 10.86
N GLU A 73 -6.27 -4.10 10.64
CA GLU A 73 -6.50 -2.82 9.94
C GLU A 73 -5.77 -1.65 10.59
N SER A 74 -5.80 -1.54 11.93
CA SER A 74 -5.07 -0.50 12.65
C SER A 74 -3.57 -0.52 12.36
N ARG A 75 -2.99 -1.72 12.27
CA ARG A 75 -1.57 -1.90 11.95
C ARG A 75 -1.27 -1.56 10.49
N LEU A 76 -2.19 -1.87 9.56
CA LEU A 76 -2.07 -1.41 8.18
C LEU A 76 -2.12 0.12 8.10
N TYR A 77 -2.99 0.78 8.86
CA TYR A 77 -3.00 2.24 8.92
C TYR A 77 -1.73 2.82 9.57
N ASP A 78 -1.17 2.19 10.60
CA ASP A 78 0.13 2.56 11.16
C ASP A 78 1.24 2.53 10.10
N TYR A 79 1.21 1.52 9.23
CA TYR A 79 2.16 1.36 8.12
C TYR A 79 1.95 2.40 7.02
N GLU A 80 0.70 2.71 6.69
CA GLU A 80 0.35 3.71 5.68
C GLU A 80 0.64 5.15 6.09
N ASN A 81 0.74 5.43 7.38
CA ASN A 81 1.05 6.79 7.86
C ASN A 81 2.55 7.00 8.13
N TRP A 82 3.35 5.93 8.13
CA TRP A 82 4.79 6.02 8.31
C TRP A 82 5.44 6.56 7.01
N PRO A 83 6.44 7.46 7.08
CA PRO A 83 7.27 7.80 8.24
C PRO A 83 6.75 8.94 9.12
N GLN A 84 5.70 9.66 8.73
CA GLN A 84 5.21 10.82 9.47
C GLN A 84 4.65 10.42 10.84
N VAL A 85 3.84 9.37 10.89
CA VAL A 85 3.23 8.84 12.12
C VAL A 85 3.06 7.33 11.99
N GLY A 86 3.10 6.58 13.09
CA GLY A 86 2.82 5.14 13.08
C GLY A 86 4.08 4.30 13.10
N ARG A 87 4.07 3.15 12.42
CA ARG A 87 5.12 2.12 12.57
C ARG A 87 5.75 1.81 11.23
N ARG A 88 7.07 1.56 11.25
CA ARG A 88 7.79 1.08 10.08
C ARG A 88 7.33 -0.35 9.72
N PRO A 89 6.93 -0.62 8.47
CA PRO A 89 6.63 -1.97 8.00
C PRO A 89 7.88 -2.86 7.98
N SER A 90 7.74 -4.16 8.26
CA SER A 90 8.83 -5.11 8.05
C SER A 90 9.02 -5.41 6.55
N VAL A 91 10.21 -5.90 6.17
CA VAL A 91 10.49 -6.35 4.79
C VAL A 91 9.49 -7.43 4.35
N SER A 92 9.22 -8.41 5.21
CA SER A 92 8.24 -9.47 4.94
C SER A 92 6.83 -8.91 4.68
N THR A 93 6.41 -7.90 5.47
CA THR A 93 5.13 -7.24 5.28
C THR A 93 5.08 -6.51 3.94
N LEU A 94 6.11 -5.76 3.60
CA LEU A 94 6.18 -5.02 2.32
C LEU A 94 6.11 -5.97 1.13
N ARG A 95 6.81 -7.11 1.18
CA ARG A 95 6.75 -8.13 0.13
C ARG A 95 5.36 -8.72 -0.02
N SER A 96 4.68 -9.04 1.07
CA SER A 96 3.30 -9.51 1.05
C SER A 96 2.34 -8.47 0.48
N LEU A 97 2.43 -7.21 0.92
CA LEU A 97 1.59 -6.12 0.41
C LEU A 97 1.84 -5.84 -1.08
N ALA A 98 3.09 -5.88 -1.51
CA ALA A 98 3.46 -5.70 -2.92
C ALA A 98 2.80 -6.77 -3.80
N ARG A 99 2.81 -8.03 -3.34
CA ARG A 99 2.10 -9.14 -4.01
C ARG A 99 0.59 -8.92 -4.04
N ILE A 100 -0.02 -8.44 -2.96
CA ILE A 100 -1.46 -8.15 -2.89
C ILE A 100 -1.84 -7.04 -3.89
N TYR A 101 -1.01 -6.02 -4.00
CA TYR A 101 -1.27 -4.88 -4.88
C TYR A 101 -0.81 -5.11 -6.32
N GLY A 102 -0.05 -6.17 -6.60
CA GLY A 102 0.48 -6.45 -7.93
C GLY A 102 1.60 -5.47 -8.34
N THR A 103 2.51 -5.15 -7.42
CA THR A 103 3.65 -4.25 -7.65
C THR A 103 4.93 -4.80 -6.99
N ARG A 104 6.03 -4.05 -7.09
CA ARG A 104 7.30 -4.35 -6.42
C ARG A 104 7.36 -3.73 -5.02
N PRO A 105 8.06 -4.35 -4.05
CA PRO A 105 8.18 -3.82 -2.69
C PRO A 105 8.76 -2.40 -2.63
N THR A 106 9.72 -2.08 -3.51
CA THR A 106 10.34 -0.75 -3.59
C THR A 106 9.36 0.34 -3.98
N HIS A 107 8.31 0.04 -4.75
CA HIS A 107 7.31 1.02 -5.15
C HIS A 107 6.40 1.46 -3.99
N LEU A 108 6.34 0.67 -2.92
CA LEU A 108 5.57 1.00 -1.71
C LEU A 108 6.29 1.99 -0.78
N LEU A 109 7.52 2.38 -1.12
CA LEU A 109 8.38 3.26 -0.33
C LEU A 109 8.85 4.44 -1.18
N THR A 110 9.09 5.59 -0.55
CA THR A 110 9.92 6.63 -1.18
C THR A 110 11.41 6.27 -1.05
N PRO A 111 12.32 6.89 -1.84
CA PRO A 111 13.75 6.68 -1.68
C PRO A 111 14.25 6.94 -0.26
N GLU A 112 13.72 7.97 0.41
CA GLU A 112 14.06 8.35 1.77
C GLU A 112 13.60 7.28 2.77
N MET A 113 12.40 6.74 2.58
CA MET A 113 11.87 5.64 3.39
C MET A 113 12.74 4.38 3.23
N LEU A 114 13.11 4.02 2.00
CA LEU A 114 13.97 2.88 1.70
C LEU A 114 15.34 3.02 2.37
N ALA A 115 15.91 4.22 2.39
CA ALA A 115 17.20 4.49 3.02
C ALA A 115 17.21 4.23 4.54
N THR A 116 16.05 4.22 5.20
CA THR A 116 15.96 3.89 6.65
C THR A 116 16.11 2.40 6.96
N TYR A 117 16.01 1.53 5.96
CA TYR A 117 16.22 0.08 6.12
C TYR A 117 17.71 -0.25 6.13
N ALA A 118 18.10 -1.34 6.79
CA ALA A 118 19.48 -1.82 6.74
C ALA A 118 19.85 -2.20 5.29
N ARG A 119 21.13 -2.09 4.92
CA ARG A 119 21.57 -2.39 3.53
C ARG A 119 21.18 -3.79 3.06
N HIS A 120 21.18 -4.78 3.96
CA HIS A 120 20.72 -6.12 3.65
C HIS A 120 19.23 -6.14 3.27
N ASP A 121 18.39 -5.51 4.08
CA ASP A 121 16.95 -5.38 3.85
C ASP A 121 16.62 -4.59 2.57
N GLN A 122 17.40 -3.56 2.26
CA GLN A 122 17.24 -2.81 1.01
C GLN A 122 17.40 -3.71 -0.22
N ARG A 123 18.39 -4.62 -0.22
CA ARG A 123 18.58 -5.59 -1.32
C ARG A 123 17.41 -6.56 -1.42
N LEU A 124 16.95 -7.10 -0.28
CA LEU A 124 15.79 -8.00 -0.24
C LEU A 124 14.50 -7.36 -0.78
N LEU A 125 14.37 -6.03 -0.69
CA LEU A 125 13.24 -5.29 -1.27
C LEU A 125 13.39 -5.08 -2.79
N GLN A 126 14.62 -5.04 -3.30
CA GLN A 126 14.93 -4.86 -4.72
C GLN A 126 14.86 -6.16 -5.54
N GLU A 127 15.06 -7.31 -4.88
CA GLU A 127 15.07 -8.65 -5.50
C GLU A 127 13.66 -9.28 -5.69
N GLY A 128 12.59 -8.57 -5.30
CA GLY A 128 11.20 -9.03 -5.40
C GLY A 128 10.40 -8.30 -6.47
#